data_AF-A0A8T4NIB9-F1
#
_entry.id   AF-A0A8T4NIB9-F1
#
_cell.length_a   1.000
_cell.length_b   1.000
_cell.length_c   1.000
_cell.angle_alpha   90.00
_cell.angle_beta   90.00
_cell.angle_gamma   90.00
#
_symmetry.space_group_name_H-M   'P 1'
#
loop_
_entity.id
_entity.type
_entity.pdbx_description
1 polymer ?
#
loop_
_entity_poly.entity_id
_entity_poly.type
_entity_poly.pdbx_seq_one_letter_code
_entity_poly.pdbx_strand_id
1 'polypeptide(L)'
;MSCKKCGYSGKKEAKLFGSSLCKICATFAPSNPIDFQNYTNEKVDWKILDTFRNYGQTRGHKQKIGMDSQAKKGKPQGRPPLGYDINQGNLIPNQDSIRVRSIYKTFLSKNYSLNSLSKNFSLSVNGLKKVLTNRTYLGEIKFDGKIFRGNHQAIINPEIFYAAQRKLKDYLSPRKKNLHINKIEHNNN
;
A
#
# COMPACT_ATOMS: atom_id res chain seq x y z
N MET A 1 -7.57 15.26 -31.09
CA MET A 1 -7.42 14.50 -32.35
C MET A 1 -8.52 13.42 -32.35
N SER A 2 -8.91 12.88 -33.50
CA SER A 2 -9.93 11.82 -33.54
C SER A 2 -9.27 10.45 -33.51
N CYS A 3 -9.93 9.46 -32.92
CA CYS A 3 -9.46 8.08 -32.93
C CYS A 3 -9.45 7.53 -34.36
N LYS A 4 -8.29 7.07 -34.86
CA LYS A 4 -8.14 6.53 -36.21
C LYS A 4 -9.04 5.33 -36.49
N LYS A 5 -9.35 4.49 -35.49
CA LYS A 5 -10.24 3.32 -35.66
C LYS A 5 -11.73 3.65 -35.55
N CYS A 6 -12.13 4.45 -34.57
CA CYS A 6 -13.56 4.67 -34.28
C CYS A 6 -14.08 6.10 -34.40
N GLY A 7 -13.23 7.07 -34.72
CA GLY A 7 -13.62 8.47 -34.89
C GLY A 7 -13.90 9.26 -33.61
N TYR A 8 -13.87 8.63 -32.42
CA TYR A 8 -14.13 9.30 -31.14
C TYR A 8 -13.16 10.46 -30.86
N SER A 9 -13.70 11.63 -30.49
CA SER A 9 -12.99 12.86 -30.14
C SER A 9 -13.14 13.17 -28.64
N GLY A 10 -12.21 12.71 -27.80
CA GLY A 10 -12.29 12.90 -26.35
C GLY A 10 -10.95 12.90 -25.63
N LYS A 11 -10.96 13.17 -24.31
CA LYS A 11 -9.79 13.62 -23.51
C LYS A 11 -8.63 12.62 -23.30
N LYS A 12 -8.66 11.40 -23.87
CA LYS A 12 -7.60 10.39 -23.66
C LYS A 12 -7.27 9.64 -24.94
N GLU A 13 -6.12 9.98 -25.50
CA GLU A 13 -5.59 9.41 -26.73
C GLU A 13 -4.22 8.78 -26.48
N ALA A 14 -4.05 7.54 -26.92
CA ALA A 14 -2.76 6.86 -26.98
C ALA A 14 -2.24 6.95 -28.41
N LYS A 15 -0.93 7.14 -28.58
CA LYS A 15 -0.27 7.08 -29.88
C LYS A 15 0.37 5.71 -30.04
N LEU A 16 -0.09 4.92 -31.01
CA LEU A 16 0.53 3.65 -31.40
C LEU A 16 0.87 3.73 -32.88
N PHE A 17 2.13 3.41 -33.23
CA PHE A 17 2.63 3.47 -34.61
C PHE A 17 2.27 4.80 -35.33
N GLY A 18 2.43 5.93 -34.63
CA GLY A 18 2.11 7.26 -35.14
C GLY A 18 0.60 7.58 -35.28
N SER A 19 -0.29 6.63 -35.00
CA SER A 19 -1.74 6.81 -35.09
C SER A 19 -2.38 7.12 -33.73
N SER A 20 -3.29 8.10 -33.69
CA SER A 20 -4.08 8.45 -32.49
C SER A 20 -5.22 7.47 -32.29
N LEU A 21 -5.26 6.79 -31.14
CA LEU A 21 -6.35 5.90 -30.75
C LEU A 21 -6.94 6.32 -29.41
N CYS A 22 -8.25 6.24 -29.27
CA CYS A 22 -8.89 6.38 -27.96
C CYS A 22 -8.50 5.21 -27.04
N LYS A 23 -8.62 5.40 -25.73
CA LYS A 23 -8.27 4.38 -24.72
C LYS A 23 -8.84 2.98 -25.00
N ILE A 24 -10.10 2.88 -25.45
CA ILE A 24 -10.74 1.58 -25.74
C ILE A 24 -10.03 0.90 -26.90
N CYS A 25 -9.91 1.56 -28.06
CA CYS A 25 -9.25 0.98 -29.24
C CYS A 25 -7.79 0.66 -28.95
N ALA A 26 -7.09 1.50 -28.19
CA ALA A 26 -5.71 1.24 -27.80
C ALA A 26 -5.55 -0.01 -26.90
N THR A 27 -6.58 -0.36 -26.11
CA THR A 27 -6.54 -1.55 -25.23
C THR A 27 -6.51 -2.86 -26.03
N PHE A 28 -7.09 -2.87 -27.23
CA PHE A 28 -7.19 -4.05 -28.10
C PHE A 28 -6.31 -3.93 -29.35
N ALA A 29 -5.50 -2.88 -29.46
CA ALA A 29 -4.64 -2.68 -30.61
C ALA A 29 -3.52 -3.73 -30.61
N PRO A 30 -3.28 -4.42 -31.74
CA PRO A 30 -2.21 -5.41 -31.83
C PRO A 30 -0.82 -4.74 -31.85
N SER A 31 0.19 -5.50 -31.42
CA SER A 31 1.58 -5.05 -31.38
C SER A 31 2.32 -5.23 -32.72
N ASN A 32 1.78 -6.03 -33.65
CA ASN A 32 2.35 -6.20 -34.98
C ASN A 32 1.89 -5.05 -35.90
N PRO A 33 2.79 -4.34 -36.61
CA PRO A 33 2.42 -3.26 -37.52
C PRO A 33 1.42 -3.64 -38.61
N ILE A 34 1.51 -4.85 -39.19
CA ILE A 34 0.62 -5.31 -40.27
C ILE A 34 -0.79 -5.51 -39.73
N ASP A 35 -0.92 -6.25 -38.63
CA ASP A 35 -2.21 -6.45 -37.96
C ASP A 35 -2.78 -5.12 -37.44
N PHE A 36 -1.91 -4.18 -37.03
CA PHE A 36 -2.34 -2.86 -36.60
C PHE A 36 -2.94 -2.06 -37.76
N GLN A 37 -2.37 -2.13 -38.96
CA GLN A 37 -2.95 -1.50 -40.14
C GLN A 37 -4.33 -2.08 -40.43
N ASN A 38 -4.46 -3.41 -40.49
CA ASN A 38 -5.74 -4.11 -40.68
C ASN A 38 -6.75 -3.70 -39.61
N TYR A 39 -6.33 -3.74 -38.34
CA TYR A 39 -7.12 -3.30 -37.19
C TYR A 39 -7.60 -1.86 -37.33
N THR A 40 -6.77 -0.92 -37.81
CA THR A 40 -7.21 0.47 -38.00
C THR A 40 -8.10 0.68 -39.23
N ASN A 41 -8.03 -0.20 -40.23
CA ASN A 41 -8.85 -0.16 -41.43
C ASN A 41 -10.26 -0.68 -41.17
N GLU A 42 -10.40 -1.70 -40.32
CA GLU A 42 -11.69 -2.17 -39.81
C GLU A 42 -12.33 -1.12 -38.88
N LYS A 43 -13.08 -0.18 -39.47
CA LYS A 43 -13.74 0.91 -38.76
C LYS A 43 -14.90 0.41 -37.90
N VAL A 44 -15.10 1.06 -36.76
CA VAL A 44 -16.20 0.81 -35.83
C VAL A 44 -16.78 2.15 -35.39
N ASP A 45 -18.10 2.32 -35.43
CA ASP A 45 -18.72 3.56 -34.94
C ASP A 45 -18.47 3.72 -33.43
N TRP A 46 -18.01 4.90 -33.03
CA TRP A 46 -17.80 5.21 -31.62
C TRP A 46 -19.08 5.12 -30.79
N LYS A 47 -20.27 5.34 -31.37
CA LYS A 47 -21.55 5.25 -30.66
C LYS A 47 -21.78 3.86 -30.06
N ILE A 48 -21.41 2.81 -30.80
CA ILE A 48 -21.47 1.41 -30.34
C ILE A 48 -20.56 1.20 -29.13
N LEU A 49 -19.44 1.92 -29.08
CA LEU A 49 -18.45 1.81 -28.02
C LEU A 49 -18.75 2.72 -26.81
N ASP A 50 -19.76 3.58 -26.88
CA ASP A 50 -19.97 4.64 -25.89
C ASP A 50 -20.39 4.10 -24.52
N THR A 51 -21.23 3.07 -24.50
CA THR A 51 -21.58 2.33 -23.28
C THR A 51 -20.33 1.84 -22.54
N PHE A 52 -19.31 1.36 -23.25
CA PHE A 52 -18.06 0.92 -22.65
C PHE A 52 -17.17 2.09 -22.18
N ARG A 53 -17.32 3.29 -22.74
CA ARG A 53 -16.62 4.49 -22.23
C ARG A 53 -17.24 4.98 -20.92
N ASN A 54 -18.56 4.97 -20.87
CA ASN A 54 -19.33 5.51 -19.75
C ASN A 54 -19.35 4.54 -18.57
N TYR A 55 -19.45 3.23 -18.83
CA TYR A 55 -19.63 2.21 -17.79
C TYR A 55 -18.50 1.17 -17.72
N GLY A 56 -17.55 1.19 -18.66
CA GLY A 56 -16.44 0.24 -18.68
C GLY A 56 -15.52 0.42 -17.47
N GLN A 57 -15.61 -0.49 -16.52
CA GLN A 57 -14.69 -0.55 -15.40
C GLN A 57 -13.38 -1.20 -15.81
N THR A 58 -12.25 -0.60 -15.41
CA THR A 58 -10.94 -1.20 -15.63
C THR A 58 -10.79 -2.49 -14.81
N ARG A 59 -9.97 -3.43 -15.29
CA ARG A 59 -9.67 -4.68 -14.55
C ARG A 59 -9.17 -4.39 -13.12
N GLY A 60 -8.35 -3.35 -12.96
CA GLY A 60 -7.87 -2.89 -11.65
C GLY A 60 -8.99 -2.36 -10.74
N HIS A 61 -9.98 -1.64 -11.28
CA HIS A 61 -11.15 -1.19 -10.50
C HIS A 61 -11.96 -2.38 -9.98
N LYS A 62 -12.23 -3.37 -10.84
CA LYS A 62 -12.94 -4.60 -10.44
C LYS A 62 -12.17 -5.38 -9.38
N GLN A 63 -10.85 -5.53 -9.54
CA GLN A 63 -10.00 -6.17 -8.55
C GLN A 63 -10.04 -5.43 -7.21
N LYS A 64 -9.95 -4.10 -7.23
CA LYS A 64 -10.02 -3.27 -6.01
C LYS A 64 -11.34 -3.44 -5.28
N ILE A 65 -12.48 -3.48 -5.99
CA ILE A 65 -13.79 -3.77 -5.40
C ILE A 65 -13.79 -5.17 -4.75
N GLY A 66 -13.25 -6.17 -5.44
CA GLY A 66 -13.13 -7.53 -4.91
C GLY A 66 -12.30 -7.57 -3.62
N MET A 67 -11.14 -6.92 -3.61
CA MET A 67 -10.26 -6.82 -2.44
C MET A 67 -10.93 -6.07 -1.27
N ASP A 68 -11.64 -4.96 -1.54
CA ASP A 68 -12.41 -4.23 -0.53
C ASP A 68 -13.49 -5.12 0.11
N SER A 69 -14.19 -5.91 -0.71
CA SER A 69 -15.17 -6.90 -0.23
C SER A 69 -14.53 -7.97 0.66
N GLN A 70 -13.36 -8.51 0.29
CA GLN A 70 -12.64 -9.49 1.13
C GLN A 70 -12.11 -8.86 2.43
N ALA A 71 -11.62 -7.62 2.38
CA ALA A 71 -11.17 -6.91 3.58
C ALA A 71 -12.33 -6.65 4.55
N LYS A 72 -13.52 -6.27 4.05
CA LYS A 72 -14.75 -6.15 4.86
C LYS A 72 -15.17 -7.47 5.51
N LYS A 73 -14.92 -8.61 4.84
CA LYS A 73 -15.14 -9.95 5.38
C LYS A 73 -14.06 -10.39 6.37
N GLY A 74 -13.11 -9.52 6.72
CA GLY A 74 -12.05 -9.82 7.67
C GLY A 74 -10.96 -10.74 7.13
N LYS A 75 -10.80 -10.84 5.80
CA LYS A 75 -9.74 -11.65 5.17
C LYS A 75 -8.48 -10.83 4.89
N PRO A 76 -7.27 -11.38 5.18
CA PRO A 76 -6.01 -10.70 4.96
C PRO A 76 -5.81 -10.36 3.48
N GLN A 77 -5.14 -9.25 3.23
CA GLN A 77 -4.77 -8.82 1.89
C GLN A 77 -3.25 -8.97 1.72
N GLY A 78 -2.83 -9.80 0.76
CA GLY A 78 -1.41 -10.03 0.45
C GLY A 78 -0.70 -10.98 1.40
N ARG A 79 0.61 -10.80 1.54
CA ARG A 79 1.49 -11.70 2.30
C ARG A 79 1.23 -11.58 3.82
N PRO A 80 1.19 -12.70 4.57
CA PRO A 80 0.99 -12.65 6.01
C PRO A 80 2.14 -11.88 6.71
N PRO A 81 1.83 -11.07 7.74
CA PRO A 81 2.85 -10.46 8.59
C PRO A 81 3.63 -11.50 9.41
N LEU A 82 4.84 -11.15 9.84
CA LEU A 82 5.62 -11.96 10.78
C LEU A 82 4.77 -12.36 12.00
N GLY A 83 4.81 -13.62 12.41
CA GLY A 83 4.02 -14.14 13.52
C GLY A 83 2.67 -14.74 13.12
N TYR A 84 2.33 -14.75 11.82
CA TYR A 84 1.13 -15.39 11.28
C TYR A 84 1.47 -16.23 10.05
N ASP A 85 0.71 -17.31 9.87
CA ASP A 85 0.62 -18.08 8.63
C ASP A 85 -0.80 -18.01 8.05
N ILE A 86 -0.95 -18.32 6.77
CA ILE A 86 -2.28 -18.40 6.12
C ILE A 86 -2.74 -19.85 6.10
N ASN A 87 -3.84 -20.13 6.78
CA ASN A 87 -4.54 -21.41 6.73
C ASN A 87 -6.00 -21.16 6.37
N GLN A 88 -6.49 -21.85 5.32
CA GLN A 88 -7.86 -21.68 4.80
C GLN A 88 -8.25 -20.22 4.50
N GLY A 89 -7.28 -19.39 4.14
CA GLY A 89 -7.49 -17.97 3.84
C GLY A 89 -7.61 -17.04 5.05
N ASN A 90 -7.40 -17.54 6.27
CA ASN A 90 -7.34 -16.75 7.50
C ASN A 90 -5.92 -16.73 8.07
N LEU A 91 -5.58 -15.68 8.83
CA LEU A 91 -4.30 -15.60 9.54
C LEU A 91 -4.40 -16.40 10.84
N ILE A 92 -3.42 -17.29 11.06
CA ILE A 92 -3.29 -18.08 12.29
C ILE A 92 -1.92 -17.76 12.92
N PRO A 93 -1.84 -17.43 14.21
CA PRO A 93 -0.56 -17.19 14.87
C PRO A 93 0.36 -18.41 14.76
N ASN A 94 1.64 -18.17 14.47
CA ASN A 94 2.66 -19.21 14.40
C ASN A 94 3.73 -19.03 15.50
N GLN A 95 4.82 -19.80 15.44
CA GLN A 95 5.89 -19.73 16.45
C GLN A 95 6.53 -18.33 16.55
N ASP A 96 6.63 -17.59 15.44
CA ASP A 96 7.15 -16.22 15.43
C ASP A 96 6.21 -15.22 16.16
N SER A 97 4.99 -15.62 16.52
CA SER A 97 4.11 -14.74 17.32
C SER A 97 4.74 -14.40 18.68
N ILE A 98 5.50 -15.33 19.27
CA ILE A 98 6.27 -15.12 20.50
C ILE A 98 7.36 -14.08 20.25
N ARG A 99 8.06 -14.17 19.11
CA ARG A 99 9.08 -13.20 18.69
C ARG A 99 8.49 -11.80 18.55
N VAL A 100 7.29 -11.67 17.97
CA VAL A 100 6.58 -10.39 17.88
C VAL A 100 6.30 -9.81 19.28
N ARG A 101 5.76 -10.61 20.20
CA ARG A 101 5.54 -10.16 21.60
C ARG A 101 6.84 -9.69 22.26
N SER A 102 7.92 -10.43 22.06
CA SER A 102 9.25 -10.08 22.58
C SER A 102 9.79 -8.77 21.98
N ILE A 103 9.55 -8.50 20.69
CA ILE A 103 9.91 -7.22 20.06
C ILE A 103 9.19 -6.06 20.75
N TYR A 104 7.87 -6.13 20.93
CA TYR A 104 7.10 -5.07 21.59
C TYR A 104 7.55 -4.88 23.05
N LYS A 105 7.71 -5.98 23.81
CA LYS A 105 8.17 -5.93 25.20
C LYS A 105 9.55 -5.29 25.32
N THR A 106 10.50 -5.70 24.48
CA THR A 106 11.87 -5.17 24.49
C THR A 106 11.93 -3.72 24.06
N PHE A 107 11.13 -3.35 23.06
CA PHE A 107 11.04 -1.97 22.59
C PHE A 107 10.51 -1.04 23.69
N LEU A 108 9.53 -1.49 24.48
CA LEU A 108 8.96 -0.69 25.57
C LEU A 108 9.88 -0.61 26.79
N SER A 109 10.48 -1.73 27.21
CA SER A 109 11.23 -1.81 28.47
C SER A 109 12.59 -1.10 28.45
N LYS A 110 13.27 -1.06 27.30
CA LYS A 110 14.63 -0.53 27.21
C LYS A 110 14.72 0.63 26.21
N ASN A 111 15.68 1.51 26.41
CA ASN A 111 15.98 2.61 25.48
C ASN A 111 17.00 2.17 24.42
N TYR A 112 16.59 1.28 23.52
CA TYR A 112 17.40 0.89 22.38
C TYR A 112 17.26 1.89 21.23
N SER A 113 18.32 2.09 20.44
CA SER A 113 18.17 2.67 19.11
C SER A 113 17.43 1.68 18.19
N LEU A 114 16.69 2.18 17.20
CA LEU A 114 16.00 1.32 16.23
C LEU A 114 16.98 0.38 15.50
N ASN A 115 18.21 0.84 15.24
CA ASN A 115 19.26 0.04 14.59
C ASN A 115 19.76 -1.09 15.49
N SER A 116 19.97 -0.82 16.78
CA SER A 116 20.40 -1.85 17.73
C SER A 116 19.31 -2.90 17.91
N LEU A 117 18.06 -2.46 18.09
CA LEU A 117 16.93 -3.37 18.24
C LEU A 117 16.71 -4.22 16.97
N SER A 118 16.83 -3.63 15.78
CA SER A 118 16.65 -4.37 14.53
C SER A 118 17.71 -5.46 14.38
N LYS A 119 18.98 -5.18 14.73
CA LYS A 119 20.07 -6.19 14.75
C LYS A 119 19.79 -7.31 15.74
N ASN A 120 19.34 -7.00 16.95
CA ASN A 120 19.04 -8.01 17.98
C ASN A 120 17.97 -9.02 17.55
N PHE A 121 17.04 -8.57 16.71
CA PHE A 121 15.98 -9.42 16.18
C PHE A 121 16.22 -9.86 14.74
N SER A 122 17.43 -9.69 14.18
CA SER A 122 17.75 -10.05 12.78
C SER A 122 16.74 -9.49 11.75
N LEU A 123 16.30 -8.25 11.98
CA LEU A 123 15.38 -7.52 11.11
C LEU A 123 16.08 -6.30 10.50
N SER A 124 15.64 -5.89 9.32
CA SER A 124 15.96 -4.53 8.84
C SER A 124 15.21 -3.50 9.68
N VAL A 125 15.75 -2.28 9.75
CA VAL A 125 15.12 -1.16 10.48
C VAL A 125 13.70 -0.90 9.97
N ASN A 126 13.50 -0.97 8.64
CA ASN A 126 12.18 -0.83 8.03
C ASN A 126 11.26 -2.02 8.37
N GLY A 127 11.81 -3.24 8.44
CA GLY A 127 11.07 -4.43 8.89
C GLY A 127 10.58 -4.26 10.33
N LEU A 128 11.46 -3.82 11.23
CA LEU A 128 11.11 -3.53 12.62
C LEU A 128 10.00 -2.46 12.72
N LYS A 129 10.14 -1.34 11.98
CA LYS A 129 9.10 -0.30 11.94
C LYS A 129 7.76 -0.84 11.43
N LYS A 130 7.76 -1.69 10.39
CA LYS A 130 6.55 -2.36 9.90
C LYS A 130 5.93 -3.24 10.99
N VAL A 131 6.73 -4.03 11.72
CA VAL A 131 6.23 -4.87 12.81
C VAL A 131 5.58 -4.02 13.92
N LEU A 132 6.25 -2.94 14.34
CA LEU A 132 5.74 -2.08 15.41
C LEU A 132 4.48 -1.29 15.02
N THR A 133 4.25 -1.02 13.73
CA THR A 133 3.12 -0.20 13.23
C THR A 133 1.97 -1.00 12.63
N ASN A 134 2.15 -2.31 12.41
CA ASN A 134 1.14 -3.10 11.72
C ASN A 134 -0.06 -3.42 12.63
N ARG A 135 -1.23 -2.87 12.27
CA ARG A 135 -2.48 -3.06 13.00
C ARG A 135 -3.01 -4.50 12.94
N THR A 136 -2.50 -5.35 12.06
CA THR A 136 -2.82 -6.78 12.06
C THR A 136 -2.54 -7.46 13.39
N TYR A 137 -1.57 -6.98 14.16
CA TYR A 137 -1.30 -7.51 15.50
C TYR A 137 -2.41 -7.23 16.53
N LEU A 138 -3.32 -6.29 16.24
CA LEU A 138 -4.53 -5.99 17.00
C LEU A 138 -5.75 -6.80 16.57
N GLY A 139 -5.62 -7.71 15.59
CA GLY A 139 -6.78 -8.38 15.00
C GLY A 139 -7.48 -7.56 13.91
N GLU A 140 -6.81 -6.56 13.34
CA GLU A 140 -7.40 -5.65 12.35
C GLU A 140 -6.78 -5.81 10.96
N ILE A 141 -7.47 -5.35 9.92
CA ILE A 141 -7.01 -5.40 8.53
C ILE A 141 -7.11 -4.02 7.91
N LYS A 142 -6.00 -3.53 7.36
CA LYS A 142 -5.95 -2.25 6.66
C LYS A 142 -6.02 -2.47 5.16
N PHE A 143 -7.00 -1.88 4.49
CA PHE A 143 -7.09 -1.87 3.04
C PHE A 143 -7.63 -0.53 2.53
N ASP A 144 -7.01 0.02 1.49
CA ASP A 144 -7.40 1.31 0.87
C ASP A 144 -7.59 2.45 1.87
N GLY A 145 -6.70 2.55 2.86
CA GLY A 145 -6.77 3.56 3.93
C GLY A 145 -7.80 3.29 5.02
N LYS A 146 -8.69 2.31 4.84
CA LYS A 146 -9.72 1.91 5.81
C LYS A 146 -9.20 0.77 6.70
N ILE A 147 -9.78 0.67 7.89
CA ILE A 147 -9.48 -0.37 8.87
C ILE A 147 -10.75 -1.20 9.07
N PHE A 148 -10.61 -2.51 9.01
CA PHE A 148 -11.67 -3.49 9.17
C PHE A 148 -11.30 -4.45 10.30
N ARG A 149 -12.30 -5.06 10.94
CA ARG A 149 -12.08 -6.14 11.89
C ARG A 149 -11.66 -7.40 11.13
N GLY A 150 -10.54 -8.00 11.54
CA GLY A 150 -10.06 -9.26 10.99
C GLY A 150 -10.68 -10.45 11.70
N ASN A 151 -10.65 -11.61 11.04
CA ASN A 151 -11.13 -12.89 11.61
C ASN A 151 -10.03 -13.66 12.36
N HIS A 152 -8.88 -13.04 12.58
CA HIS A 152 -7.71 -13.68 13.17
C HIS A 152 -7.46 -13.21 14.61
N GLN A 153 -6.75 -14.04 15.37
CA GLN A 153 -6.39 -13.74 16.74
C GLN A 153 -5.36 -12.60 16.82
N ALA A 154 -5.60 -11.63 17.69
CA ALA A 154 -4.62 -10.58 18.00
C ALA A 154 -3.40 -11.16 18.76
N ILE A 155 -2.19 -10.76 18.36
CA ILE A 155 -0.95 -11.11 19.07
C ILE A 155 -0.65 -10.09 20.18
N ILE A 156 -1.05 -8.83 20.02
CA ILE A 156 -0.72 -7.73 20.91
C ILE A 156 -2.00 -7.05 21.42
N ASN A 157 -2.04 -6.69 22.70
CA ASN A 157 -3.12 -5.90 23.28
C ASN A 157 -3.02 -4.43 22.78
N PRO A 158 -4.14 -3.77 22.44
CA PRO A 158 -4.22 -2.32 22.20
C PRO A 158 -3.30 -1.46 23.08
N GLU A 159 -3.25 -1.68 24.39
CA GLU A 159 -2.44 -0.90 25.32
C GLU A 159 -0.95 -0.93 24.98
N ILE A 160 -0.41 -2.14 24.76
CA ILE A 160 0.99 -2.36 24.39
C ILE A 160 1.28 -1.76 23.02
N PHE A 161 0.36 -1.93 22.06
CA PHE A 161 0.51 -1.41 20.72
C PHE A 161 0.60 0.13 20.72
N TYR A 162 -0.35 0.80 21.37
CA TYR A 162 -0.39 2.25 21.41
C TYR A 162 0.73 2.85 22.28
N ALA A 163 1.17 2.15 23.33
CA ALA A 163 2.40 2.53 24.04
C ALA A 163 3.62 2.50 23.10
N ALA A 164 3.74 1.45 22.27
CA ALA A 164 4.82 1.36 21.30
C ALA A 164 4.71 2.45 20.22
N GLN A 165 3.51 2.77 19.75
CA GLN A 165 3.31 3.86 18.78
C GLN A 165 3.75 5.22 19.34
N ARG A 166 3.41 5.53 20.59
CA ARG A 166 3.85 6.76 21.26
C ARG A 166 5.37 6.85 21.33
N LYS A 167 6.01 5.81 21.86
CA LYS A 167 7.48 5.75 21.93
C LYS A 167 8.11 5.87 20.55
N LEU A 168 7.57 5.19 19.53
CA LEU A 168 8.09 5.25 18.16
C LEU A 168 8.00 6.66 17.54
N LYS A 169 6.95 7.41 17.85
CA LYS A 169 6.79 8.80 17.39
C LYS A 169 7.95 9.68 17.85
N ASP A 170 8.40 9.51 19.09
CA ASP A 170 9.52 10.29 19.65
C ASP A 170 10.83 10.01 18.92
N TYR A 171 11.04 8.77 18.44
CA TYR A 171 12.20 8.41 17.62
C TYR A 171 12.15 8.96 16.18
N LEU A 172 10.94 9.17 15.65
CA LEU A 172 10.72 9.64 14.28
C LEU A 172 10.61 11.16 14.17
N SER A 173 10.30 11.84 15.27
CA SER A 173 10.31 13.30 15.31
C SER A 173 11.72 13.82 14.97
N PRO A 174 11.85 14.88 14.16
CA PRO A 174 13.13 15.56 14.00
C PRO A 174 13.64 15.92 15.40
N ARG A 175 14.90 15.56 15.69
CA ARG A 175 15.55 16.06 16.92
C ARG A 175 15.50 17.58 16.84
N LYS A 176 14.81 18.23 17.78
CA LYS A 176 14.98 19.68 17.98
C LYS A 176 16.48 19.88 18.22
N LYS A 177 17.18 20.52 17.27
CA LYS A 177 18.51 21.05 17.56
C LYS A 177 18.31 22.00 18.74
N ASN A 178 18.88 21.68 19.89
CA ASN A 178 19.02 22.66 20.95
C ASN A 178 19.84 23.81 20.34
N LEU A 179 19.19 24.94 20.06
CA LEU A 179 19.91 26.18 19.85
C LEU A 179 20.60 26.46 21.18
N HIS A 180 21.91 26.23 21.24
CA HIS A 180 22.74 26.82 22.28
C HIS A 180 22.68 28.33 22.09
N ILE A 181 21.77 28.99 22.82
CA ILE A 181 21.87 30.43 23.05
C ILE A 181 23.03 30.58 24.02
N ASN A 182 24.23 30.80 23.48
CA ASN A 182 25.33 31.32 24.27
C ASN A 182 24.88 32.69 24.77
N LYS A 183 24.53 32.79 26.05
CA LYS A 183 24.50 34.08 26.75
C LYS A 183 25.91 34.63 26.68
N ILE A 184 26.11 35.64 25.84
CA ILE A 184 27.28 36.51 25.92
C ILE A 184 27.08 37.29 27.23
N GLU A 185 27.77 36.85 28.28
CA GLU A 185 28.02 37.69 29.44
C GLU A 185 28.94 38.82 28.96
N HIS A 186 28.35 39.97 28.65
CA HIS A 186 29.11 41.22 28.59
C HIS A 186 29.42 41.64 30.03
N ASN A 187 30.56 41.16 30.52
CA ASN A 187 31.39 41.96 31.39
C ASN A 187 31.89 43.15 30.58
N ASN A 188 31.60 44.37 31.04
CA ASN A 188 32.47 45.53 30.88
C ASN A 188 31.99 46.64 31.83
N ASN A 189 32.83 46.85 32.85
CA ASN A 189 33.13 48.06 33.61
C ASN A 189 31.97 48.98 34.07
#